data_AF-A0A7V9PTZ6-F1
#
_entry.id   AF-A0A7V9PTZ6-F1
#
_cell.length_a   1.000
_cell.length_b   1.000
_cell.length_c   1.000
_cell.angle_alpha   90.00
_cell.angle_beta   90.00
_cell.angle_gamma   90.00
#
_symmetry.space_group_name_H-M   'P 1'
#
loop_
_entity.id
_entity.type
_entity.pdbx_description
1 polymer ?
#
loop_
_entity_poly.entity_id
_entity_poly.type
_entity_poly.pdbx_seq_one_letter_code
_entity_poly.pdbx_strand_id
1 'polypeptide(L)'
;PFAEHVGELEQLIAPYAPERLVLADRHSYEVAANWKVVAENYHECYHCPLIHPELCQVSPPSSGENYHGRPGAWIGGAMFLRDGVQTMSLTGESAGLPIPGVDPTRVEYVQLWPNLLISAHPDYVMTHRLVPLEPARTWIECSWYVVDRGDGSTPTAAWAAEFWHLTNTQDWSACESVQRGLSSPHFRPGPFAPAEDAVHDLVTMVGRGYRGLPLG
;
A
#
# COMPACT_ATOMS: atom_id res chain seq x y z
N PRO A 1 8.75 -10.08 20.59
CA PRO A 1 7.56 -9.41 21.18
C PRO A 1 6.90 -8.44 20.17
N PHE A 2 5.65 -7.99 20.37
CA PHE A 2 5.00 -7.10 19.38
C PHE A 2 5.79 -5.79 19.12
N ALA A 3 6.35 -5.17 20.17
CA ALA A 3 7.19 -3.98 20.04
C ALA A 3 8.42 -4.18 19.14
N GLU A 4 9.06 -5.35 19.23
CA GLU A 4 10.18 -5.72 18.35
C GLU A 4 9.70 -6.01 16.92
N HIS A 5 8.49 -6.56 16.78
CA HIS A 5 7.88 -6.84 15.48
C HIS A 5 7.55 -5.56 14.72
N VAL A 6 7.03 -4.54 15.39
CA VAL A 6 6.78 -3.23 14.75
C VAL A 6 8.06 -2.42 14.58
N GLY A 7 9.02 -2.54 15.50
CA GLY A 7 10.32 -1.87 15.41
C GLY A 7 10.19 -0.36 15.18
N GLU A 8 10.87 0.17 14.18
CA GLU A 8 10.84 1.60 13.85
C GLU A 8 9.56 2.07 13.12
N LEU A 9 8.65 1.17 12.76
CA LEU A 9 7.42 1.54 12.05
C LEU A 9 6.59 2.58 12.81
N GLU A 10 6.58 2.50 14.15
CA GLU A 10 5.88 3.45 15.00
C GLU A 10 6.33 4.90 14.73
N GLN A 11 7.62 5.12 14.46
CA GLN A 11 8.15 6.46 14.20
C GLN A 11 7.63 7.05 12.88
N LEU A 12 7.31 6.19 11.91
CA LEU A 12 6.74 6.60 10.62
C LEU A 12 5.24 6.86 10.70
N ILE A 13 4.51 6.04 11.47
CA ILE A 13 3.04 6.09 11.49
C ILE A 13 2.50 7.00 12.61
N ALA A 14 3.19 7.15 13.74
CA ALA A 14 2.75 8.00 14.85
C ALA A 14 2.45 9.46 14.46
N PRO A 15 3.20 10.13 13.55
CA PRO A 15 2.87 11.46 13.07
C PRO A 15 1.47 11.58 12.44
N TYR A 16 0.92 10.49 11.91
CA TYR A 16 -0.42 10.46 11.34
C TYR A 16 -1.54 10.34 12.39
N ALA A 17 -1.17 10.24 13.69
CA ALA A 17 -2.07 10.17 14.84
C ALA A 17 -3.25 9.19 14.65
N PRO A 18 -2.98 7.90 14.37
CA PRO A 18 -4.01 6.91 14.02
C PRO A 18 -5.11 6.79 15.09
N GLU A 19 -4.81 7.06 16.36
CA GLU A 19 -5.77 7.06 17.47
C GLU A 19 -6.82 8.19 17.39
N ARG A 20 -6.62 9.17 16.51
CA ARG A 20 -7.53 10.30 16.26
C ARG A 20 -8.30 10.17 14.95
N LEU A 21 -7.98 9.18 14.12
CA LEU A 21 -8.67 8.98 12.85
C LEU A 21 -9.92 8.12 13.05
N VAL A 22 -10.95 8.40 12.26
CA VAL A 22 -12.20 7.67 12.25
C VAL A 22 -12.39 6.97 10.91
N LEU A 23 -12.92 5.75 10.94
CA LEU A 23 -13.24 5.00 9.73
C LEU A 23 -14.33 5.73 8.95
N ALA A 24 -14.04 6.10 7.71
CA ALA A 24 -14.95 6.80 6.82
C ALA A 24 -15.50 5.91 5.69
N ASP A 25 -14.70 4.95 5.20
CA ASP A 25 -15.14 4.05 4.14
C ASP A 25 -14.46 2.68 4.25
N ARG A 26 -15.11 1.65 3.68
CA ARG A 26 -14.59 0.28 3.61
C ARG A 26 -15.06 -0.41 2.33
N HIS A 27 -14.11 -0.90 1.56
CA HIS A 27 -14.36 -1.76 0.40
C HIS A 27 -13.76 -3.15 0.63
N SER A 28 -14.30 -4.16 -0.06
CA SER A 28 -13.77 -5.53 0.00
C SER A 28 -13.72 -6.14 -1.38
N TYR A 29 -12.68 -6.94 -1.62
CA TYR A 29 -12.39 -7.60 -2.88
C TYR A 29 -12.02 -9.05 -2.63
N GLU A 30 -12.31 -9.91 -3.60
CA GLU A 30 -11.76 -11.25 -3.68
C GLU A 30 -10.98 -11.34 -4.98
N VAL A 31 -9.68 -11.57 -4.87
CA VAL A 31 -8.73 -11.54 -5.98
C VAL A 31 -8.23 -12.95 -6.23
N ALA A 32 -8.28 -13.40 -7.49
CA ALA A 32 -7.77 -14.71 -7.91
C ALA A 32 -6.24 -14.72 -8.04
N ALA A 33 -5.55 -14.30 -6.98
CA ALA A 33 -4.10 -14.26 -6.86
C ALA A 33 -3.66 -14.64 -5.45
N ASN A 34 -2.45 -15.21 -5.35
CA ASN A 34 -1.78 -15.42 -4.07
C ASN A 34 -1.50 -14.07 -3.39
N TRP A 35 -1.64 -13.99 -2.07
CA TRP A 35 -1.41 -12.76 -1.31
C TRP A 35 0.00 -12.17 -1.50
N LYS A 36 1.00 -13.01 -1.80
CA LYS A 36 2.36 -12.57 -2.08
C LYS A 36 2.43 -11.81 -3.41
N VAL A 37 1.71 -12.24 -4.44
CA VAL A 37 1.63 -11.52 -5.72
C VAL A 37 1.03 -10.13 -5.53
N VAL A 38 0.01 -10.04 -4.69
CA VAL A 38 -0.60 -8.75 -4.31
C VAL A 38 0.40 -7.86 -3.54
N ALA A 39 1.13 -8.42 -2.59
CA ALA A 39 2.14 -7.67 -1.85
C ALA A 39 3.32 -7.26 -2.75
N GLU A 40 3.77 -8.12 -3.66
CA GLU A 40 4.81 -7.80 -4.65
C GLU A 40 4.38 -6.61 -5.52
N ASN A 41 3.14 -6.61 -6.04
CA ASN A 41 2.58 -5.49 -6.81
C ASN A 41 2.52 -4.17 -6.02
N TYR A 42 2.30 -4.22 -4.71
CA TYR A 42 2.25 -3.01 -3.86
C TYR A 42 3.63 -2.36 -3.66
N HIS A 43 4.71 -3.14 -3.69
CA HIS A 43 6.07 -2.66 -3.37
C HIS A 43 6.87 -2.20 -4.58
N GLU A 44 6.24 -1.99 -5.73
CA GLU A 44 6.89 -1.37 -6.88
C GLU A 44 5.94 -0.46 -7.65
N CYS A 45 6.53 0.46 -8.41
CA CYS A 45 5.82 1.32 -9.37
C CYS A 45 6.33 1.14 -10.79
N TYR A 46 7.00 0.01 -11.06
CA TYR A 46 7.51 -0.34 -12.38
C TYR A 46 6.35 -0.54 -13.37
N HIS A 47 5.22 -1.11 -12.93
CA HIS A 47 4.02 -1.23 -13.75
C HIS A 47 3.23 0.09 -13.92
N CYS A 48 3.38 1.05 -13.00
CA CYS A 48 2.48 2.21 -12.89
C CYS A 48 2.30 3.00 -14.20
N PRO A 49 3.36 3.33 -14.97
CA PRO A 49 3.20 4.06 -16.24
C PRO A 49 2.37 3.33 -17.29
N LEU A 50 2.20 2.00 -17.17
CA LEU A 50 1.53 1.15 -18.14
C LEU A 50 0.05 0.93 -17.80
N ILE A 51 -0.28 0.84 -16.51
CA ILE A 51 -1.63 0.43 -16.07
C ILE A 51 -2.38 1.46 -15.22
N HIS A 52 -1.72 2.51 -14.71
CA HIS A 52 -2.36 3.54 -13.88
C HIS A 52 -2.22 4.96 -14.45
N PRO A 53 -2.94 5.29 -15.52
CA PRO A 53 -2.88 6.64 -16.09
C PRO A 53 -3.36 7.72 -15.11
N GLU A 54 -4.35 7.43 -14.26
CA GLU A 54 -4.86 8.36 -13.25
C GLU A 54 -3.86 8.57 -12.09
N LEU A 55 -3.26 7.50 -11.57
CA LEU A 55 -2.24 7.59 -10.51
C LEU A 55 -1.03 8.41 -10.98
N CYS A 56 -0.58 8.17 -12.22
CA CYS A 56 0.54 8.90 -12.81
C CYS A 56 0.29 10.41 -12.97
N GLN A 57 -0.98 10.86 -12.95
CA GLN A 57 -1.33 12.29 -12.99
C GLN A 57 -1.17 12.97 -11.62
N VAL A 58 -1.23 12.23 -10.52
CA VAL A 58 -1.15 12.78 -9.16
C VAL A 58 0.16 12.49 -8.45
N SER A 59 0.87 11.42 -8.83
CA SER A 59 2.18 11.06 -8.30
C SER A 59 3.14 10.64 -9.43
N PRO A 60 4.39 11.12 -9.46
CA PRO A 60 5.38 10.62 -10.40
C PRO A 60 5.78 9.18 -10.02
N PRO A 61 5.68 8.20 -10.95
CA PRO A 61 6.02 6.80 -10.65
C PRO A 61 7.52 6.61 -10.35
N SER A 62 8.36 7.56 -10.73
CA SER A 62 9.80 7.58 -10.44
C SER A 62 10.17 8.30 -9.13
N SER A 63 9.18 8.71 -8.33
CA SER A 63 9.41 9.44 -7.07
C SER A 63 9.59 8.52 -5.86
N GLY A 64 9.50 7.20 -6.05
CA GLY A 64 9.61 6.22 -4.99
C GLY A 64 10.98 6.22 -4.30
N GLU A 65 10.96 6.25 -2.97
CA GLU A 65 12.12 6.12 -2.09
C GLU A 65 11.91 4.95 -1.14
N ASN A 66 12.66 3.87 -1.31
CA ASN A 66 12.53 2.67 -0.48
C ASN A 66 13.38 2.75 0.79
N TYR A 67 12.85 2.21 1.89
CA TYR A 67 13.56 2.07 3.15
C TYR A 67 14.12 0.66 3.30
N HIS A 68 15.44 0.55 3.40
CA HIS A 68 16.12 -0.74 3.53
C HIS A 68 16.73 -0.92 4.92
N GLY A 69 16.77 -2.17 5.40
CA GLY A 69 17.50 -2.56 6.61
C GLY A 69 17.01 -1.89 7.90
N ARG A 70 15.73 -1.52 7.96
CA ARG A 70 15.12 -0.90 9.14
C ARG A 70 14.75 -1.95 10.19
N PRO A 71 14.96 -1.69 11.50
CA PRO A 71 14.51 -2.58 12.55
C PRO A 71 12.99 -2.79 12.53
N GLY A 72 12.59 -4.06 12.66
CA GLY A 72 11.18 -4.49 12.67
C GLY A 72 10.85 -5.43 11.51
N ALA A 73 9.67 -6.04 11.57
CA ALA A 73 9.14 -6.91 10.53
C ALA A 73 8.22 -6.10 9.61
N TRP A 74 8.78 -5.09 8.95
CA TRP A 74 8.07 -4.24 8.00
C TRP A 74 9.01 -3.78 6.90
N ILE A 75 8.44 -3.45 5.74
CA ILE A 75 9.13 -2.87 4.58
C ILE A 75 8.28 -1.78 3.97
N GLY A 76 8.87 -0.97 3.11
CA GLY A 76 8.14 0.02 2.34
C GLY A 76 9.01 1.20 1.98
N GLY A 77 8.35 2.30 1.66
CA GLY A 77 8.98 3.53 1.23
C GLY A 77 8.00 4.68 1.23
N ALA A 78 8.40 5.77 0.58
CA ALA A 78 7.53 6.90 0.33
C ALA A 78 7.48 7.23 -1.17
N MET A 79 6.38 7.85 -1.57
CA MET A 79 6.27 8.54 -2.86
C MET A 79 5.78 9.96 -2.64
N PHE A 80 5.90 10.78 -3.67
CA PHE A 80 5.55 12.19 -3.59
C PHE A 80 4.40 12.53 -4.54
N LEU A 81 3.59 13.50 -4.13
CA LEU A 81 2.58 14.12 -4.96
C LEU A 81 3.23 15.05 -5.98
N ARG A 82 2.57 15.27 -7.13
CA ARG A 82 2.99 16.28 -8.09
C ARG A 82 2.74 17.70 -7.57
N ASP A 83 3.48 18.67 -8.12
CA ASP A 83 3.27 20.09 -7.85
C ASP A 83 1.81 20.51 -8.09
N GLY A 84 1.21 21.15 -7.08
CA GLY A 84 -0.19 21.62 -7.14
C GLY A 84 -1.25 20.55 -6.80
N VAL A 85 -0.85 19.29 -6.60
CA VAL A 85 -1.74 18.21 -6.15
C VAL A 85 -1.78 18.20 -4.62
N GLN A 86 -2.98 18.13 -4.06
CA GLN A 86 -3.22 18.11 -2.61
C GLN A 86 -3.29 16.70 -2.04
N THR A 87 -3.78 15.73 -2.83
CA THR A 87 -3.91 14.33 -2.40
C THR A 87 -4.03 13.38 -3.59
N MET A 88 -4.08 12.08 -3.30
CA MET A 88 -4.42 11.06 -4.29
C MET A 88 -5.95 10.96 -4.45
N SER A 89 -6.44 11.67 -5.46
CA SER A 89 -7.83 11.69 -5.92
C SER A 89 -7.86 11.91 -7.44
N LEU A 90 -9.01 11.70 -8.08
CA LEU A 90 -9.12 11.87 -9.54
C LEU A 90 -8.88 13.32 -10.00
N THR A 91 -9.14 14.32 -9.16
CA THR A 91 -8.90 15.74 -9.46
C THR A 91 -7.57 16.26 -8.89
N GLY A 92 -6.93 15.49 -8.02
CA GLY A 92 -5.80 15.93 -7.21
C GLY A 92 -6.19 16.86 -6.04
N GLU A 93 -7.47 17.20 -5.88
CA GLU A 93 -7.98 18.01 -4.76
C GLU A 93 -8.44 17.14 -3.59
N SER A 94 -8.30 17.64 -2.37
CA SER A 94 -8.80 16.99 -1.16
C SER A 94 -10.14 17.58 -0.73
N ALA A 95 -11.10 16.72 -0.40
CA ALA A 95 -12.32 17.10 0.33
C ALA A 95 -12.24 16.76 1.84
N GLY A 96 -11.09 16.29 2.31
CA GLY A 96 -10.82 15.94 3.70
C GLY A 96 -10.35 17.11 4.55
N LEU A 97 -9.89 16.80 5.76
CA LEU A 97 -9.08 17.70 6.57
C LEU A 97 -7.64 17.20 6.54
N PRO A 98 -6.63 18.09 6.46
CA PRO A 98 -5.24 17.67 6.55
C PRO A 98 -4.97 17.08 7.95
N ILE A 99 -4.14 16.05 7.99
CA ILE A 99 -3.61 15.49 9.23
C ILE A 99 -2.52 16.45 9.75
N PRO A 100 -2.65 17.02 10.96
CA PRO A 100 -1.71 18.03 11.42
C PRO A 100 -0.30 17.48 11.64
N GLY A 101 0.71 18.16 11.10
CA GLY A 101 2.12 17.88 11.39
C GLY A 101 2.79 16.87 10.46
N VAL A 102 2.08 16.34 9.46
CA VAL A 102 2.68 15.51 8.39
C VAL A 102 3.06 16.36 7.18
N ASP A 103 3.97 15.86 6.35
CA ASP A 103 4.37 16.51 5.09
C ASP A 103 3.20 16.48 4.09
N PRO A 104 2.73 17.63 3.57
CA PRO A 104 1.57 17.69 2.69
C PRO A 104 1.80 17.11 1.29
N THR A 105 3.03 16.73 0.95
CA THR A 105 3.42 16.25 -0.39
C THR A 105 3.85 14.78 -0.39
N ARG A 106 3.93 14.13 0.77
CA ARG A 106 4.50 12.80 0.94
C ARG A 106 3.42 11.78 1.27
N VAL A 107 3.52 10.59 0.67
CA VAL A 107 2.68 9.43 0.99
C VAL A 107 3.59 8.27 1.38
N GLU A 108 3.40 7.74 2.58
CA GLU A 108 4.12 6.55 3.05
C GLU A 108 3.39 5.29 2.56
N TYR A 109 4.12 4.35 1.97
CA TYR A 109 3.64 3.04 1.55
C TYR A 109 4.42 1.96 2.28
N VAL A 110 3.84 1.40 3.34
CA VAL A 110 4.52 0.41 4.18
C VAL A 110 3.68 -0.85 4.38
N GLN A 111 4.34 -1.99 4.51
CA GLN A 111 3.73 -3.26 4.88
C GLN A 111 4.23 -3.68 6.26
N LEU A 112 3.32 -3.77 7.21
CA LEU A 112 3.57 -4.50 8.45
C LEU A 112 3.34 -6.00 8.20
N TRP A 113 4.37 -6.80 8.43
CA TRP A 113 4.30 -8.23 8.19
C TRP A 113 3.25 -8.90 9.09
N PRO A 114 2.48 -9.89 8.57
CA PRO A 114 2.55 -10.39 7.19
C PRO A 114 1.64 -9.66 6.20
N ASN A 115 0.58 -9.01 6.66
CA ASN A 115 -0.62 -8.86 5.82
C ASN A 115 -1.33 -7.51 5.91
N LEU A 116 -0.69 -6.50 6.48
CA LEU A 116 -1.25 -5.16 6.58
C LEU A 116 -0.41 -4.19 5.73
N LEU A 117 -0.99 -3.71 4.65
CA LEU A 117 -0.46 -2.60 3.86
C LEU A 117 -1.06 -1.31 4.40
N ILE A 118 -0.25 -0.27 4.54
CA ILE A 118 -0.61 1.03 5.08
C ILE A 118 -0.10 2.08 4.10
N SER A 119 -1.04 2.83 3.53
CA SER A 119 -0.79 3.99 2.68
C SER A 119 -1.19 5.23 3.47
N ALA A 120 -0.22 5.93 4.05
CA ALA A 120 -0.46 7.09 4.91
C ALA A 120 -0.34 8.38 4.08
N HIS A 121 -1.48 8.97 3.73
CA HIS A 121 -1.59 10.21 2.96
C HIS A 121 -1.66 11.43 3.89
N PRO A 122 -1.41 12.64 3.35
CA PRO A 122 -1.49 13.87 4.14
C PRO A 122 -2.86 14.16 4.79
N ASP A 123 -3.95 13.61 4.25
CA ASP A 123 -5.33 13.91 4.64
C ASP A 123 -6.18 12.67 4.99
N TYR A 124 -5.64 11.46 4.77
CA TYR A 124 -6.26 10.19 5.18
C TYR A 124 -5.21 9.09 5.34
N VAL A 125 -5.56 8.03 6.06
CA VAL A 125 -4.79 6.77 6.07
C VAL A 125 -5.64 5.70 5.41
N MET A 126 -5.07 5.01 4.43
CA MET A 126 -5.68 3.84 3.81
C MET A 126 -4.94 2.59 4.26
N THR A 127 -5.67 1.51 4.53
CA THR A 127 -5.06 0.20 4.79
C THR A 127 -5.63 -0.86 3.88
N HIS A 128 -4.78 -1.77 3.40
CA HIS A 128 -5.22 -3.05 2.82
C HIS A 128 -4.88 -4.19 3.78
N ARG A 129 -5.90 -4.90 4.25
CA ARG A 129 -5.71 -6.16 4.99
C ARG A 129 -5.83 -7.33 4.03
N LEU A 130 -4.73 -8.03 3.82
CA LEU A 130 -4.67 -9.22 2.98
C LEU A 130 -5.03 -10.47 3.81
N VAL A 131 -6.01 -11.25 3.37
CA VAL A 131 -6.40 -12.52 4.01
C VAL A 131 -6.31 -13.63 2.98
N PRO A 132 -5.29 -14.50 3.06
CA PRO A 132 -5.18 -15.64 2.16
C PRO A 132 -6.36 -16.59 2.40
N LEU A 133 -7.16 -16.84 1.37
CA LEU A 133 -8.25 -17.82 1.42
C LEU A 133 -7.75 -19.19 0.93
N GLU A 134 -6.96 -19.18 -0.14
CA GLU A 134 -6.37 -20.36 -0.79
C GLU A 134 -5.02 -20.00 -1.41
N PRO A 135 -4.21 -20.98 -1.87
CA PRO A 135 -2.92 -20.70 -2.51
C PRO A 135 -2.98 -19.74 -3.70
N ALA A 136 -4.11 -19.59 -4.39
CA ALA A 136 -4.29 -18.66 -5.50
C ALA A 136 -5.52 -17.75 -5.30
N ARG A 137 -5.92 -17.49 -4.04
CA ARG A 137 -7.07 -16.62 -3.75
C ARG A 137 -6.87 -15.83 -2.46
N THR A 138 -7.11 -14.53 -2.53
CA THR A 138 -6.92 -13.60 -1.43
C THR A 138 -8.14 -12.71 -1.29
N TRP A 139 -8.67 -12.60 -0.08
CA TRP A 139 -9.64 -11.58 0.27
C TRP A 139 -8.91 -10.34 0.77
N ILE A 140 -9.34 -9.17 0.33
CA ILE A 140 -8.69 -7.90 0.61
C ILE A 140 -9.73 -6.92 1.13
N GLU A 141 -9.47 -6.36 2.30
CA GLU A 141 -10.26 -5.26 2.86
C GLU A 141 -9.48 -3.96 2.78
N CYS A 142 -10.04 -2.99 2.06
CA CYS A 142 -9.54 -1.62 2.03
C CYS A 142 -10.34 -0.80 3.02
N SER A 143 -9.69 -0.05 3.90
CA SER A 143 -10.34 0.87 4.85
C SER A 143 -9.70 2.23 4.78
N TRP A 144 -10.51 3.29 4.79
CA TRP A 144 -10.06 4.68 4.77
C TRP A 144 -10.41 5.35 6.10
N TYR A 145 -9.40 5.95 6.71
CA TYR A 145 -9.49 6.64 7.99
C TYR A 145 -9.19 8.12 7.78
N VAL A 146 -10.05 8.98 8.29
CA VAL A 146 -9.96 10.44 8.11
C VAL A 146 -10.02 11.14 9.46
N VAL A 147 -9.60 12.40 9.50
CA VAL A 147 -9.80 13.26 10.68
C VAL A 147 -11.30 13.56 10.83
N ASP A 148 -11.83 13.36 12.04
CA ASP A 148 -13.19 13.77 12.37
C ASP A 148 -13.31 15.30 12.33
N ARG A 149 -14.30 15.81 11.58
CA ARG A 149 -14.57 17.24 11.47
C ARG A 149 -15.12 17.83 12.78
N GLY A 150 -15.71 17.01 13.65
CA GLY A 150 -16.27 17.44 14.93
C GLY A 150 -17.52 18.32 14.81
N ASP A 151 -18.08 18.45 13.60
CA ASP A 151 -19.28 19.25 13.31
C ASP A 151 -20.57 18.41 13.27
N GLY A 152 -20.47 17.11 13.58
CA GLY A 152 -21.58 16.16 13.53
C GLY A 152 -21.89 15.59 12.14
N SER A 153 -21.12 15.95 11.12
CA SER A 153 -21.22 15.32 9.79
C SER A 153 -20.75 13.86 9.82
N THR A 154 -21.32 13.03 8.94
CA THR A 154 -20.82 11.65 8.76
C THR A 154 -19.46 11.70 8.06
N PRO A 155 -18.40 11.11 8.61
CA PRO A 155 -17.11 11.02 7.94
C PRO A 155 -17.25 10.37 6.58
N THR A 156 -16.55 10.90 5.58
CA THR A 156 -16.51 10.35 4.23
C THR A 156 -15.08 10.43 3.70
N ALA A 157 -14.72 9.45 2.86
CA ALA A 157 -13.47 9.41 2.11
C ALA A 157 -13.74 9.20 0.62
N ALA A 158 -14.95 9.52 0.12
CA ALA A 158 -15.40 9.15 -1.22
C ALA A 158 -14.43 9.57 -2.35
N TRP A 159 -13.82 10.77 -2.25
CA TRP A 159 -12.86 11.26 -3.25
C TRP A 159 -11.60 10.39 -3.36
N ALA A 160 -11.16 9.83 -2.24
CA ALA A 160 -10.02 8.93 -2.16
C ALA A 160 -10.42 7.48 -2.45
N ALA A 161 -11.56 7.03 -1.92
CA ALA A 161 -12.06 5.68 -2.09
C ALA A 161 -12.43 5.37 -3.54
N GLU A 162 -12.99 6.34 -4.28
CA GLU A 162 -13.28 6.22 -5.71
C GLU A 162 -12.00 6.09 -6.54
N PHE A 163 -11.02 6.96 -6.29
CA PHE A 163 -9.71 6.92 -6.94
C PHE A 163 -9.01 5.57 -6.71
N TRP A 164 -8.92 5.15 -5.45
CA TRP A 164 -8.26 3.90 -5.11
C TRP A 164 -9.08 2.67 -5.54
N HIS A 165 -10.40 2.74 -5.64
CA HIS A 165 -11.19 1.64 -6.22
C HIS A 165 -10.80 1.39 -7.68
N LEU A 166 -10.62 2.45 -8.47
CA LEU A 166 -10.16 2.36 -9.85
C LEU A 166 -8.75 1.74 -9.92
N THR A 167 -7.79 2.29 -9.16
CA THR A 167 -6.40 1.80 -9.14
C THR A 167 -6.33 0.35 -8.68
N ASN A 168 -6.98 0.01 -7.56
CA ASN A 168 -7.02 -1.37 -7.06
C ASN A 168 -7.59 -2.35 -8.10
N THR A 169 -8.63 -1.97 -8.85
CA THR A 169 -9.21 -2.86 -9.87
C THR A 169 -8.25 -3.11 -11.04
N GLN A 170 -7.45 -2.10 -11.40
CA GLN A 170 -6.35 -2.25 -12.38
C GLN A 170 -5.28 -3.20 -11.83
N ASP A 171 -4.88 -3.05 -10.57
CA ASP A 171 -3.92 -3.93 -9.88
C ASP A 171 -4.40 -5.38 -9.79
N TRP A 172 -5.66 -5.59 -9.38
CA TRP A 172 -6.25 -6.93 -9.30
C TRP A 172 -6.21 -7.64 -10.65
N SER A 173 -6.54 -6.93 -11.73
CA SER A 173 -6.47 -7.47 -13.08
C SER A 173 -5.04 -7.90 -13.46
N ALA A 174 -4.03 -7.10 -13.07
CA ALA A 174 -2.62 -7.42 -13.29
C ALA A 174 -2.18 -8.63 -12.45
N CYS A 175 -2.47 -8.64 -11.15
CA CYS A 175 -2.15 -9.72 -10.21
C CYS A 175 -2.76 -11.06 -10.65
N GLU A 176 -4.02 -11.07 -11.08
CA GLU A 176 -4.69 -12.27 -11.60
C GLU A 176 -4.05 -12.76 -12.90
N SER A 177 -3.59 -11.84 -13.74
CA SER A 177 -2.84 -12.18 -14.96
C SER A 177 -1.51 -12.84 -14.64
N VAL A 178 -0.75 -12.28 -13.69
CA VAL A 178 0.48 -12.86 -13.17
C VAL A 178 0.21 -14.24 -12.59
N GLN A 179 -0.81 -14.41 -11.74
CA GLN A 179 -1.16 -15.69 -11.12
C GLN A 179 -1.47 -16.78 -12.16
N ARG A 180 -2.18 -16.45 -13.26
CA ARG A 180 -2.40 -17.38 -14.37
C ARG A 180 -1.08 -17.80 -15.02
N GLY A 181 -0.17 -16.85 -15.24
CA GLY A 181 1.16 -17.11 -15.77
C GLY A 181 2.01 -18.01 -14.87
N LEU A 182 2.00 -17.76 -13.56
CA LEU A 182 2.72 -18.54 -12.55
C LEU A 182 2.25 -20.00 -12.47
N SER A 183 1.01 -20.27 -12.88
CA SER A 183 0.43 -21.62 -12.88
C SER A 183 0.86 -22.47 -14.08
N SER A 184 1.60 -21.89 -15.04
CA SER A 184 2.12 -22.60 -16.20
C SER A 184 3.28 -23.53 -15.82
N PRO A 185 3.33 -24.77 -16.32
CA PRO A 185 4.47 -25.67 -16.10
C PRO A 185 5.77 -25.18 -16.76
N HIS A 186 5.68 -24.17 -17.63
CA HIS A 186 6.83 -23.56 -18.31
C HIS A 186 7.35 -22.32 -17.59
N PHE A 187 6.67 -21.85 -16.54
CA PHE A 187 7.13 -20.71 -15.77
C PHE A 187 8.50 -20.99 -15.15
N ARG A 188 9.37 -19.98 -15.22
CA ARG A 188 10.64 -19.93 -14.49
C ARG A 188 10.79 -18.54 -13.91
N PRO A 189 11.21 -18.39 -12.63
CA PRO A 189 11.45 -17.08 -12.04
C PRO A 189 12.45 -16.28 -12.87
N GLY A 190 12.11 -15.02 -13.16
CA GLY A 190 13.01 -14.04 -13.75
C GLY A 190 13.74 -13.23 -12.68
N PRO A 191 14.78 -12.47 -13.07
CA PRO A 191 15.39 -11.50 -12.18
C PRO A 191 14.45 -10.30 -11.97
N PHE A 192 14.50 -9.70 -10.77
CA PHE A 192 13.89 -8.40 -10.51
C PHE A 192 14.70 -7.29 -11.22
N ALA A 193 14.00 -6.28 -11.72
CA ALA A 193 14.60 -5.06 -12.21
C ALA A 193 15.22 -4.26 -11.05
N PRO A 194 16.20 -3.36 -11.32
CA PRO A 194 16.76 -2.49 -10.28
C PRO A 194 15.71 -1.63 -9.56
N ALA A 195 14.57 -1.33 -10.19
CA ALA A 195 13.47 -0.56 -9.61
C ALA A 195 12.49 -1.41 -8.76
N GLU A 196 12.73 -2.73 -8.65
CA GLU A 196 11.92 -3.69 -7.87
C GLU A 196 12.71 -4.18 -6.63
N ASP A 197 13.59 -3.36 -6.08
CA ASP A 197 14.44 -3.71 -4.94
C ASP A 197 13.63 -3.93 -3.64
N ALA A 198 12.55 -3.18 -3.40
CA ALA A 198 11.63 -3.46 -2.30
C ALA A 198 10.87 -4.80 -2.47
N VAL A 199 10.60 -5.22 -3.70
CA VAL A 199 10.03 -6.55 -4.00
C VAL A 199 11.04 -7.64 -3.65
N HIS A 200 12.32 -7.44 -3.97
CA HIS A 200 13.39 -8.33 -3.53
C HIS A 200 13.44 -8.45 -2.00
N ASP A 201 13.31 -7.34 -1.27
CA ASP A 201 13.28 -7.34 0.20
C ASP A 201 12.07 -8.11 0.74
N LEU A 202 10.87 -7.89 0.17
CA LEU A 202 9.66 -8.66 0.51
C LEU A 202 9.90 -10.18 0.35
N VAL A 203 10.39 -10.59 -0.83
CA VAL A 203 10.60 -12.02 -1.13
C VAL A 203 11.66 -12.62 -0.20
N THR A 204 12.69 -11.83 0.14
CA THR A 204 13.70 -12.22 1.14
C THR A 204 13.07 -12.41 2.52
N MET A 205 12.23 -11.48 2.97
CA MET A 205 11.49 -11.61 4.24
C MET A 205 10.59 -12.84 4.25
N VAL A 206 9.84 -13.09 3.18
CA VAL A 206 9.02 -14.30 3.02
C VAL A 206 9.87 -15.55 3.20
N GLY A 207 11.00 -15.64 2.48
CA GLY A 207 11.91 -16.77 2.55
C GLY A 207 12.50 -16.98 3.95
N ARG A 208 12.85 -15.90 4.65
CA ARG A 208 13.33 -15.94 6.04
C ARG A 208 12.24 -16.39 7.01
N GLY A 209 11.02 -15.89 6.86
CA GLY A 209 9.86 -16.28 7.66
C GLY A 209 9.56 -17.78 7.58
N TYR A 210 9.55 -18.35 6.38
CA TYR A 210 9.37 -19.81 6.21
C TYR A 210 10.50 -20.65 6.82
N ARG A 211 11.69 -20.08 6.98
CA ARG A 211 12.85 -20.73 7.60
C ARG A 211 12.94 -20.49 9.11
N GLY A 212 12.01 -19.75 9.71
CA GLY A 212 12.06 -19.37 11.13
C GLY A 212 13.21 -18.42 11.46
N LEU A 213 13.72 -17.68 10.48
CA LEU A 213 14.75 -16.67 10.66
C LEU A 213 14.13 -15.30 11.01
N PRO A 214 14.87 -14.40 11.68
CA PRO A 214 14.39 -13.03 11.94
C PRO A 214 14.00 -12.31 10.64
N LEU A 215 12.94 -11.51 10.65
CA LEU A 215 12.43 -10.82 9.45
C LEU A 215 13.12 -9.49 9.17
N GLY A 216 13.53 -8.77 10.21
CA GLY A 216 14.38 -7.58 10.14
C GLY A 216 15.85 -7.88 10.34
#